data_AF-A0A6A9T3M0-F1
#
_entry.id   AF-A0A6A9T3M0-F1
#
_cell.length_a   1.000
_cell.length_b   1.000
_cell.length_c   1.000
_cell.angle_alpha   90.00
_cell.angle_beta   90.00
_cell.angle_gamma   90.00
#
_symmetry.space_group_name_H-M   'P 1'
#
loop_
_entity.id
_entity.type
_entity.pdbx_description
1 polymer ?
#
loop_
_entity_poly.entity_id
_entity_poly.type
_entity_poly.pdbx_seq_one_letter_code
_entity_poly.pdbx_strand_id
1 'polypeptide(L)' 'MSDIETIHENDEYGEQHTRRIVTITDATGEEFEHEFREQEDGHEYLGEGEPPKSALEALEDYDT' A
#
# COMPACT_ATOMS: atom_id res chain seq x y z
N MET A 1 0.57 -13.97 -5.32
CA MET A 1 1.75 -13.17 -5.72
C MET A 1 1.46 -11.75 -5.27
N SER A 2 2.44 -11.01 -4.77
CA SER A 2 2.26 -9.63 -4.34
C SER A 2 3.13 -8.70 -5.18
N ASP A 3 2.56 -7.58 -5.63
CA ASP A 3 3.24 -6.50 -6.34
C ASP A 3 3.04 -5.20 -5.57
N ILE A 4 4.03 -4.30 -5.61
CA ILE A 4 3.99 -3.03 -4.88
C ILE A 4 4.34 -1.90 -5.83
N GLU A 5 3.36 -1.03 -6.06
CA GLU A 5 3.55 0.21 -6.81
C GLU A 5 3.75 1.38 -5.84
N THR A 6 4.76 2.22 -6.12
CA THR A 6 5.01 3.44 -5.34
C THR A 6 4.64 4.67 -6.16
N ILE A 7 3.72 5.47 -5.63
CA ILE A 7 3.22 6.69 -6.25
C ILE A 7 3.64 7.87 -5.40
N HIS A 8 4.30 8.85 -6.02
CA HIS A 8 4.57 10.14 -5.38
C HIS A 8 3.62 11.18 -5.96
N GLU A 9 2.84 11.82 -5.10
CA GLU A 9 1.90 12.86 -5.47
C GLU A 9 2.07 14.10 -4.61
N ASN A 10 1.63 15.26 -5.12
CA ASN A 10 1.53 16.47 -4.33
C ASN A 10 0.05 16.76 -4.09
N ASP A 11 -0.31 17.03 -2.85
CA ASP A 11 -1.68 17.41 -2.50
C ASP A 11 -2.00 18.86 -2.95
N GLU A 12 -3.25 19.31 -2.77
CA GLU A 12 -3.71 20.66 -3.13
C GLU A 12 -2.91 21.79 -2.46
N TYR A 13 -2.24 21.50 -1.34
CA TYR A 13 -1.36 22.43 -0.62
C TYR A 13 0.11 22.38 -1.07
N GLY A 14 0.47 21.52 -2.04
CA GLY A 14 1.84 21.32 -2.50
C GLY A 14 2.70 20.46 -1.57
N GLU A 15 2.09 19.75 -0.63
CA GLU A 15 2.77 18.78 0.24
C GLU A 15 2.98 17.46 -0.51
N GLN A 16 4.21 16.94 -0.49
CA GLN A 16 4.53 15.67 -1.14
C GLN A 16 4.09 14.51 -0.24
N HIS A 17 3.35 13.58 -0.83
CA HIS A 17 2.98 12.32 -0.21
C HIS A 17 3.45 11.15 -1.06
N THR A 18 3.92 10.12 -0.38
CA THR A 18 4.19 8.81 -0.98
C THR A 18 3.04 7.88 -0.64
N ARG A 19 2.47 7.23 -1.66
CA ARG A 19 1.49 6.16 -1.53
C ARG A 19 2.11 4.86 -2.05
N ARG A 20 1.79 3.75 -1.40
CA ARG A 20 2.18 2.40 -1.79
C ARG A 20 0.90 1.61 -2.05
N ILE A 21 0.74 1.10 -3.27
CA ILE A 21 -0.38 0.25 -3.65
C ILE A 21 0.12 -1.20 -3.65
N VAL A 22 -0.43 -2.03 -2.78
CA VAL A 22 -0.10 -3.44 -2.68
C VAL A 22 -1.17 -4.26 -3.40
N THR A 23 -0.78 -4.94 -4.47
CA THR A 23 -1.66 -5.81 -5.24
C THR A 23 -1.43 -7.25 -4.85
N ILE A 24 -2.47 -7.93 -4.37
CA ILE A 24 -2.43 -9.34 -3.98
C ILE A 24 -3.29 -10.15 -4.95
N THR A 25 -2.66 -11.09 -5.65
CA THR A 25 -3.38 -12.09 -6.45
C THR A 25 -3.68 -13.33 -5.61
N ASP A 26 -4.97 -13.67 -5.48
CA ASP A 26 -5.43 -14.90 -4.81
C ASP A 26 -5.29 -16.15 -5.71
N ALA A 27 -5.55 -17.34 -5.15
CA ALA A 27 -5.53 -18.61 -5.86
C ALA A 27 -6.53 -18.69 -7.02
N THR A 28 -7.59 -17.87 -7.02
CA THR A 28 -8.54 -17.75 -8.15
C THR A 28 -7.98 -16.93 -9.32
N GLY A 29 -6.87 -16.21 -9.11
CA GLY A 29 -6.33 -15.23 -10.06
C GLY A 29 -6.97 -13.85 -9.94
N GLU A 30 -7.85 -13.63 -8.97
CA GLU A 30 -8.41 -12.31 -8.67
C GLU A 30 -7.38 -11.45 -7.93
N GLU A 31 -7.25 -10.20 -8.36
CA GLU A 31 -6.32 -9.22 -7.82
C GLU A 31 -7.07 -8.27 -6.87
N PHE A 32 -6.49 -8.06 -5.68
CA PHE A 32 -6.99 -7.16 -4.66
C PHE A 32 -5.95 -6.09 -4.39
N GLU A 33 -6.35 -4.84 -4.58
CA GLU A 33 -5.48 -3.67 -4.39
C GLU A 33 -5.70 -3.09 -2.99
N HIS A 34 -4.61 -2.81 -2.30
CA HIS A 34 -4.58 -2.28 -0.95
C HIS A 34 -3.70 -1.04 -0.92
N GLU A 35 -4.31 0.13 -0.72
CA GLU A 35 -3.62 1.41 -0.73
C GLU A 35 -3.12 1.80 0.67
N PHE A 36 -1.87 2.23 0.74
CA PHE A 36 -1.22 2.71 1.96
C PHE A 36 -0.56 4.05 1.72
N ARG A 37 -0.66 4.96 2.68
CA ARG A 37 0.07 6.24 2.69
C ARG A 37 1.27 6.12 3.61
N GLU A 38 2.43 6.56 3.12
CA GLU A 38 3.62 6.68 3.95
C GLU A 38 3.44 7.80 4.97
N GLN A 39 3.73 7.49 6.23
CA GLN A 39 3.75 8.40 7.36
C GLN A 39 5.10 8.34 8.06
N GLU A 40 5.37 9.32 8.93
CA GLU A 40 6.63 9.40 9.66
C GLU A 40 6.93 8.17 10.55
N ASP A 41 5.87 7.49 11.03
CA ASP A 41 5.94 6.31 11.92
C ASP A 41 5.44 5.01 11.24
N GLY A 42 5.42 4.94 9.90
CA GLY A 42 5.06 3.73 9.16
C GLY A 42 4.07 3.98 8.02
N HIS A 43 3.03 3.14 7.92
CA HIS A 43 2.08 3.17 6.81
C HIS A 43 0.64 3.24 7.31
N GLU A 44 -0.13 4.18 6.76
CA GLU A 44 -1.57 4.31 7.00
C GLU A 44 -2.35 3.61 5.91
N TYR A 45 -3.18 2.64 6.28
CA TYR A 45 -4.07 1.98 5.33
C TYR A 45 -5.23 2.91 4.93
N LEU A 46 -5.40 3.12 3.63
CA LEU A 46 -6.43 4.01 3.06
C LEU A 46 -7.70 3.26 2.63
N GLY A 47 -7.67 1.93 2.64
CA GLY A 47 -8.83 1.11 2.28
C GLY A 47 -9.89 1.04 3.37
N GLU A 48 -11.02 0.40 3.06
CA GLU A 48 -12.08 0.15 4.05
C GLU A 48 -11.69 -0.98 5.01
N GLY A 49 -11.79 -0.72 6.32
CA GLY A 49 -11.56 -1.72 7.36
C GLY A 49 -10.09 -1.89 7.74
N GLU A 50 -9.73 -3.11 8.15
CA GLU A 50 -8.35 -3.46 8.49
C GLU A 50 -7.62 -4.04 7.26
N PRO A 51 -6.35 -3.69 7.02
CA PRO A 51 -5.57 -4.26 5.93
C PRO A 51 -5.37 -5.76 6.15
N PRO A 52 -5.39 -6.58 5.08
CA PRO A 52 -5.08 -7.99 5.21
C PRO A 52 -3.60 -8.19 5.60
N LYS A 53 -3.33 -9.22 6.39
CA LYS A 53 -1.96 -9.54 6.85
C LYS A 53 -0.97 -9.66 5.69
N SER A 54 -1.37 -10.31 4.61
CA SER A 54 -0.54 -10.47 3.42
C SER A 54 -0.11 -9.13 2.80
N ALA A 55 -0.92 -8.07 2.93
CA ALA A 55 -0.55 -6.75 2.43
C ALA A 55 0.46 -6.07 3.36
N LEU A 56 0.29 -6.22 4.67
CA LEU A 56 1.26 -5.73 5.67
C LEU A 56 2.61 -6.43 5.51
N GLU A 57 2.60 -7.76 5.39
CA GLU A 57 3.82 -8.55 5.20
C GLU A 57 4.56 -8.14 3.91
N ALA A 58 3.84 -7.90 2.82
CA ALA A 58 4.45 -7.42 1.58
C ALA A 58 5.08 -6.02 1.75
N LEU A 59 4.42 -5.14 2.49
CA LEU A 59 4.93 -3.81 2.82
C LEU A 59 6.18 -3.84 3.70
N GLU A 60 6.21 -4.72 4.70
CA GLU A 60 7.38 -4.91 5.58
C GLU A 60 8.57 -5.50 4.81
N ASP A 61 8.33 -6.47 3.92
CA ASP A 61 9.37 -7.06 3.06
C ASP A 61 9.95 -6.03 2.09
N TYR A 62 9.12 -5.12 1.56
CA TYR A 62 9.56 -4.04 0.67
C TYR A 62 10.46 -2.99 1.34
N ASP A 63 10.23 -2.70 2.64
CA ASP A 63 10.98 -1.67 3.37
C ASP A 63 12.36 -2.15 3.87
N THR A 64 12.65 -3.46 3.75
CA THR A 64 13.88 -4.13 4.24
C THR A 64 14.98 -4.22 3.18
#